data_AF-A0A8H8S819-F1
#
_entry.id   AF-A0A8H8S819-F1
#
_cell.length_a   1.000
_cell.length_b   1.000
_cell.length_c   1.000
_cell.angle_alpha   90.00
_cell.angle_beta   90.00
_cell.angle_gamma   90.00
#
_symmetry.space_group_name_H-M   'P 1'
#
loop_
_entity.id
_entity.type
_entity.pdbx_description
1 polymer ?
#
loop_
_entity_poly.entity_id
_entity_poly.type
_entity_poly.pdbx_seq_one_letter_code
_entity_poly.pdbx_strand_id
1 'polypeptide(L)'
;MTTGYPRFFIHKQIAAFAEEIVEKHGNSGHLAMLFPSRSTARSCEKFIPSRDPSISVDQIRVVDLVLDRSKVTSETLLKLSPSISAVIYPKALFPLAKQYWQHSGDGVSSRRAAFCHSLFKEGVLVEERSLQSTKNSTNGLPTTSKGPKRYQRGSIDNTVPKANTSGLSLVKSHRPAQNDSAEARESSQFLEERFGRNLDVSLVDSAKSAIRRRIAGSLMGEVELGVSPHPSTTSNARGVVDLAEEDVYLYPCGMNSIFHAHQMMLEARGQLKSISFGFPYVDTLKILEKWGPGCNFYGDGSSKDLDDLEARLKAGERFLALFCEFPGNPLLKCPDLKRIRALADTYDFGVVVDETIGNFINVNVLPYADLVVSSLTKIFSGECNVMGGSTILNPRGRYYSLLKKTATARYEDNYWAEDVMFLERNSRHFVSRIERINDNADLICNILMKHPLIKSLYYPKYNPSREHYDACRTPTGGYGGLLSFVFNTKAQAVAFFDRIETAKGPSLGTNFTLTSPYVLLAHFTELEWAAQFGVPAELIRISVGLEDEEDLKSRFAAALKAAEEADS
;
A
#
# COMPACT_ATOMS: atom_id res chain seq x y z
N MET A 1 12.01 1.19 -19.97
CA MET A 1 11.06 0.40 -19.15
C MET A 1 9.69 1.06 -19.28
N THR A 2 8.65 0.34 -19.72
CA THR A 2 7.31 0.91 -20.02
C THR A 2 6.36 0.90 -18.82
N THR A 3 6.65 0.06 -17.82
CA THR A 3 5.95 -0.09 -16.53
C THR A 3 6.98 -0.57 -15.49
N GLY A 4 6.64 -0.51 -14.20
CA GLY A 4 7.50 -1.03 -13.13
C GLY A 4 6.79 -1.05 -11.77
N TYR A 5 7.51 -1.41 -10.70
CA TYR A 5 6.90 -1.57 -9.38
C TYR A 5 6.26 -0.24 -8.92
N PRO A 6 5.00 -0.27 -8.45
CA PRO A 6 4.35 0.91 -7.87
C PRO A 6 5.23 1.52 -6.79
N ARG A 7 5.35 2.86 -6.77
CA ARG A 7 6.30 3.66 -5.96
C ARG A 7 7.70 3.88 -6.54
N PHE A 8 8.18 3.08 -7.47
CA PHE A 8 9.41 3.39 -8.23
C PHE A 8 9.11 4.06 -9.56
N PHE A 9 7.95 3.74 -10.13
CA PHE A 9 7.42 4.29 -11.36
C PHE A 9 6.03 4.88 -11.12
N ILE A 10 5.82 6.10 -11.63
CA ILE A 10 4.51 6.75 -11.61
C ILE A 10 3.68 6.12 -12.74
N HIS A 11 2.50 5.60 -12.41
CA HIS A 11 1.62 4.98 -13.38
C HIS A 11 1.15 6.00 -14.44
N LYS A 12 0.99 5.56 -15.70
CA LYS A 12 0.64 6.46 -16.82
C LYS A 12 -0.66 7.24 -16.60
N GLN A 13 -1.67 6.63 -15.99
CA GLN A 13 -2.92 7.32 -15.64
C GLN A 13 -2.72 8.41 -14.57
N ILE A 14 -1.81 8.18 -13.61
CA ILE A 14 -1.48 9.19 -12.59
C ILE A 14 -0.72 10.35 -13.25
N ALA A 15 0.24 10.03 -14.13
CA ALA A 15 1.00 11.04 -14.87
C ALA A 15 0.09 11.90 -15.77
N ALA A 16 -0.80 11.28 -16.54
CA ALA A 16 -1.75 12.00 -17.40
C ALA A 16 -2.65 12.94 -16.60
N PHE A 17 -3.12 12.53 -15.41
CA PHE A 17 -3.92 13.41 -14.57
C PHE A 17 -3.08 14.56 -14.00
N ALA A 18 -1.86 14.28 -13.55
CA ALA A 18 -0.94 15.30 -13.05
C ALA A 18 -0.60 16.35 -14.12
N GLU A 19 -0.37 15.93 -15.36
CA GLU A 19 -0.11 16.82 -16.51
C GLU A 19 -1.29 17.77 -16.74
N GLU A 20 -2.53 17.28 -16.79
CA GLU A 20 -3.71 18.11 -17.02
C GLU A 20 -3.98 19.09 -15.86
N ILE A 21 -3.63 18.71 -14.62
CA ILE A 21 -3.67 19.63 -13.46
C ILE A 21 -2.65 20.75 -13.64
N VAL A 22 -1.44 20.46 -14.11
CA VAL A 22 -0.40 21.47 -14.36
C VAL A 22 -0.81 22.40 -15.49
N GLU A 23 -1.42 21.88 -16.57
CA GLU A 23 -1.93 22.72 -17.67
C GLU A 23 -2.97 23.74 -17.18
N LYS A 24 -3.83 23.35 -16.23
CA LYS A 24 -4.90 24.21 -15.71
C LYS A 24 -4.48 25.11 -14.55
N HIS A 25 -3.60 24.66 -13.66
CA HIS A 25 -3.30 25.33 -12.39
C HIS A 25 -1.80 25.65 -12.18
N GLY A 26 -0.92 25.17 -13.05
CA GLY A 26 0.53 25.32 -12.95
C GLY A 26 1.10 26.35 -13.93
N ASN A 27 2.44 26.42 -13.96
CA ASN A 27 3.21 27.23 -14.90
C ASN A 27 3.97 26.32 -15.88
N SER A 28 4.44 26.88 -16.99
CA SER A 28 5.35 26.17 -17.90
C SER A 28 6.61 25.72 -17.14
N GLY A 29 7.05 24.48 -17.39
CA GLY A 29 8.21 23.87 -16.71
C GLY A 29 7.93 23.32 -15.30
N HIS A 30 6.68 23.36 -14.83
CA HIS A 30 6.27 22.71 -13.59
C HIS A 30 5.84 21.24 -13.82
N LEU A 31 5.86 20.47 -12.74
CA LEU A 31 5.27 19.14 -12.64
C LEU A 31 4.30 19.11 -11.45
N ALA A 32 3.46 18.09 -11.37
CA ALA A 32 2.62 17.83 -10.22
C ALA A 32 2.82 16.41 -9.68
N MET A 33 2.69 16.28 -8.36
CA MET A 33 2.61 14.99 -7.67
C MET A 33 1.29 14.89 -6.92
N LEU A 34 0.61 13.77 -7.09
CA LEU A 34 -0.76 13.58 -6.62
C LEU A 34 -0.81 12.79 -5.32
N PHE A 35 -1.59 13.32 -4.39
CA PHE A 35 -1.77 12.81 -3.03
C PHE A 35 -3.26 12.61 -2.72
N PRO A 36 -3.59 11.63 -1.86
CA PRO A 36 -4.96 11.30 -1.52
C PRO A 36 -5.64 12.38 -0.67
N SER A 37 -4.89 13.27 -0.03
CA SER A 37 -5.46 14.29 0.83
C SER A 37 -4.61 15.54 0.90
N ARG A 38 -5.22 16.62 1.42
CA ARG A 38 -4.52 17.86 1.74
C ARG A 38 -3.40 17.61 2.74
N SER A 39 -3.63 16.78 3.76
CA SER A 39 -2.67 16.56 4.84
C SER A 39 -1.37 15.94 4.28
N THR A 40 -1.50 14.91 3.44
CA THR A 40 -0.39 14.20 2.79
C THR A 40 0.32 15.07 1.76
N ALA A 41 -0.42 15.86 0.98
CA ALA A 41 0.17 16.86 0.08
C ALA A 41 1.00 17.92 0.82
N ARG A 42 0.50 18.43 1.96
CA ARG A 42 1.20 19.42 2.79
C ARG A 42 2.44 18.83 3.45
N SER A 43 2.43 17.55 3.80
CA SER A 43 3.64 16.86 4.28
C SER A 43 4.71 16.79 3.20
N CYS A 44 4.36 16.53 1.94
CA CYS A 44 5.30 16.62 0.82
C CYS A 44 5.83 18.04 0.60
N GLU A 45 4.94 19.05 0.63
CA GLU A 45 5.32 20.47 0.49
C GLU A 45 6.33 20.89 1.57
N LYS A 46 6.15 20.45 2.82
CA LYS A 46 7.08 20.70 3.92
C LYS A 46 8.38 19.90 3.81
N PHE A 47 8.32 18.69 3.27
CA PHE A 47 9.48 17.82 3.15
C PHE A 47 10.53 18.38 2.19
N ILE A 48 10.12 18.94 1.05
CA ILE A 48 11.04 19.47 0.03
C ILE A 48 12.04 20.50 0.59
N PRO A 49 11.61 21.62 1.21
CA PRO A 49 12.53 22.61 1.77
C PRO A 49 13.27 22.10 3.01
N SER A 50 12.76 21.06 3.70
CA SER A 50 13.50 20.42 4.81
C SER A 50 14.77 19.68 4.36
N ARG A 51 14.86 19.33 3.06
CA ARG A 51 16.04 18.68 2.46
C ARG A 51 17.02 19.66 1.85
N ASP A 52 16.52 20.78 1.38
CA ASP A 52 17.33 21.85 0.83
C ASP A 52 16.72 23.21 1.25
N PRO A 53 17.27 23.84 2.32
CA PRO A 53 16.77 25.10 2.83
C PRO A 53 16.88 26.28 1.84
N SER A 54 17.59 26.12 0.72
CA SER A 54 17.64 27.15 -0.34
C SER A 54 16.35 27.25 -1.16
N ILE A 55 15.49 26.22 -1.09
CA ILE A 55 14.21 26.18 -1.80
C ILE A 55 13.18 27.00 -1.04
N SER A 56 12.66 28.07 -1.68
CA SER A 56 11.51 28.80 -1.13
C SER A 56 10.22 27.99 -1.29
N VAL A 57 9.41 27.94 -0.24
CA VAL A 57 8.07 27.33 -0.24
C VAL A 57 7.15 27.96 -1.29
N ASP A 58 7.37 29.25 -1.65
CA ASP A 58 6.57 29.95 -2.65
C ASP A 58 6.71 29.35 -4.07
N GLN A 59 7.77 28.57 -4.30
CA GLN A 59 7.93 27.82 -5.56
C GLN A 59 7.00 26.62 -5.65
N ILE A 60 6.40 26.20 -4.53
CA ILE A 60 5.55 25.02 -4.41
C ILE A 60 4.12 25.49 -4.19
N ARG A 61 3.18 24.96 -4.97
CA ARG A 61 1.75 25.25 -4.83
C ARG A 61 0.98 23.97 -4.59
N VAL A 62 0.18 23.94 -3.53
CA VAL A 62 -0.80 22.87 -3.31
C VAL A 62 -2.16 23.28 -3.87
N VAL A 63 -2.72 22.45 -4.74
CA VAL A 63 -4.08 22.56 -5.29
C VAL A 63 -4.91 21.42 -4.74
N ASP A 64 -5.99 21.75 -4.03
CA ASP A 64 -6.92 20.78 -3.48
C ASP A 64 -8.14 20.69 -4.41
N LEU A 65 -8.33 19.52 -5.03
CA LEU A 65 -9.45 19.21 -5.89
C LEU A 65 -10.51 18.44 -5.11
N VAL A 66 -11.72 18.99 -5.07
CA VAL A 66 -12.85 18.45 -4.31
C VAL A 66 -14.08 18.34 -5.18
N LEU A 67 -15.01 17.47 -4.78
CA LEU A 67 -16.28 17.29 -5.47
C LEU A 67 -17.15 18.57 -5.35
N ASP A 68 -17.53 19.14 -6.49
CA ASP A 68 -18.57 20.16 -6.56
C ASP A 68 -19.95 19.50 -6.34
N ARG A 69 -20.36 19.45 -5.08
CA ARG A 69 -21.63 18.83 -4.67
C ARG A 69 -22.86 19.43 -5.36
N SER A 70 -22.78 20.66 -5.89
CA SER A 70 -23.91 21.28 -6.60
C SER A 70 -24.19 20.66 -7.97
N LYS A 71 -23.20 19.98 -8.55
CA LYS A 71 -23.29 19.33 -9.88
C LYS A 71 -23.58 17.83 -9.80
N VAL A 72 -23.78 17.29 -8.60
CA VAL A 72 -23.89 15.85 -8.38
C VAL A 72 -25.25 15.50 -7.80
N THR A 73 -25.95 14.59 -8.47
CA THR A 73 -27.21 14.01 -8.00
C THR A 73 -27.05 12.58 -7.49
N SER A 74 -25.93 11.91 -7.81
CA SER A 74 -25.65 10.53 -7.36
C SER A 74 -25.33 10.49 -5.86
N GLU A 75 -26.18 9.83 -5.08
CA GLU A 75 -25.95 9.61 -3.64
C GLU A 75 -24.64 8.85 -3.37
N THR A 76 -24.32 7.88 -4.21
CA THR A 76 -23.08 7.11 -4.13
C THR A 76 -21.85 8.01 -4.26
N LEU A 77 -21.86 8.94 -5.22
CA LEU A 77 -20.75 9.87 -5.43
C LEU A 77 -20.65 10.91 -4.29
N LEU A 78 -21.80 11.35 -3.74
CA LEU A 78 -21.84 12.24 -2.58
C LEU A 78 -21.31 11.56 -1.30
N LYS A 79 -21.60 10.27 -1.11
CA LYS A 79 -21.09 9.46 0.01
C LYS A 79 -19.59 9.21 -0.14
N LEU A 80 -19.12 8.85 -1.34
CA LEU A 80 -17.71 8.63 -1.62
C LEU A 80 -16.88 9.92 -1.49
N SER A 81 -17.47 11.06 -1.89
CA SER A 81 -16.90 12.40 -1.80
C SER A 81 -15.42 12.48 -2.24
N PRO A 82 -15.10 12.05 -3.49
CA PRO A 82 -13.73 11.95 -3.97
C PRO A 82 -13.00 13.30 -3.90
N SER A 83 -11.74 13.23 -3.55
CA SER A 83 -10.82 14.37 -3.53
C SER A 83 -9.42 13.92 -3.98
N ILE A 84 -8.62 14.85 -4.50
CA ILE A 84 -7.18 14.66 -4.72
C ILE A 84 -6.51 16.01 -4.43
N SER A 85 -5.33 15.97 -3.82
CA SER A 85 -4.47 17.15 -3.69
C SER A 85 -3.24 17.00 -4.57
N ALA A 86 -2.91 18.04 -5.31
CA ALA A 86 -1.74 18.09 -6.18
C ALA A 86 -0.71 19.07 -5.63
N VAL A 87 0.53 18.60 -5.45
CA VAL A 87 1.68 19.45 -5.15
C VAL A 87 2.36 19.79 -6.47
N ILE A 88 2.23 21.05 -6.90
CA ILE A 88 2.80 21.59 -8.13
C ILE A 88 4.13 22.26 -7.81
N TYR A 89 5.18 21.94 -8.56
CA TYR A 89 6.54 22.42 -8.31
C TYR A 89 7.38 22.51 -9.61
N PRO A 90 8.45 23.31 -9.65
CA PRO A 90 9.40 23.32 -10.78
C PRO A 90 10.00 21.94 -11.01
N LYS A 91 10.16 21.53 -12.28
CA LYS A 91 10.68 20.19 -12.64
C LYS A 91 12.00 19.81 -11.94
N ALA A 92 12.86 20.77 -11.62
CA ALA A 92 14.09 20.55 -10.87
C ALA A 92 13.88 19.93 -9.48
N LEU A 93 12.72 20.13 -8.85
CA LEU A 93 12.39 19.61 -7.52
C LEU A 93 11.82 18.18 -7.55
N PHE A 94 11.65 17.60 -8.74
CA PHE A 94 11.12 16.24 -8.90
C PHE A 94 11.86 15.18 -8.06
N PRO A 95 13.21 15.16 -7.95
CA PRO A 95 13.89 14.17 -7.13
C PRO A 95 13.47 14.20 -5.66
N LEU A 96 13.24 15.39 -5.09
CA LEU A 96 12.83 15.57 -3.69
C LEU A 96 11.36 15.19 -3.48
N ALA A 97 10.46 15.65 -4.37
CA ALA A 97 9.05 15.29 -4.32
C ALA A 97 8.87 13.77 -4.48
N LYS A 98 9.55 13.17 -5.47
CA LYS A 98 9.56 11.72 -5.70
C LYS A 98 10.08 10.98 -4.48
N GLN A 99 11.12 11.49 -3.82
CA GLN A 99 11.66 10.90 -2.60
C GLN A 99 10.63 10.82 -1.48
N TYR A 100 9.83 11.87 -1.26
CA TYR A 100 8.73 11.84 -0.29
C TYR A 100 7.70 10.78 -0.67
N TRP A 101 7.19 10.84 -1.90
CA TRP A 101 6.13 9.96 -2.40
C TRP A 101 6.53 8.48 -2.40
N GLN A 102 7.76 8.18 -2.80
CA GLN A 102 8.29 6.83 -2.82
C GLN A 102 8.33 6.23 -1.42
N HIS A 103 8.98 6.89 -0.45
CA HIS A 103 9.21 6.30 0.87
C HIS A 103 7.98 6.40 1.78
N SER A 104 7.25 7.52 1.77
CA SER A 104 6.00 7.63 2.57
C SER A 104 4.92 6.68 2.09
N GLY A 105 4.88 6.36 0.79
CA GLY A 105 3.80 5.62 0.18
C GLY A 105 2.46 6.38 0.14
N ASP A 106 2.44 7.69 0.43
CA ASP A 106 1.25 8.57 0.41
C ASP A 106 0.76 8.90 -1.02
N GLY A 107 1.04 8.05 -2.00
CA GLY A 107 0.60 8.24 -3.38
C GLY A 107 -0.86 7.87 -3.61
N VAL A 108 -1.41 8.34 -4.74
CA VAL A 108 -2.73 7.89 -5.22
C VAL A 108 -2.58 6.59 -6.02
N SER A 109 -3.57 5.68 -5.93
CA SER A 109 -3.63 4.51 -6.80
C SER A 109 -4.04 4.89 -8.22
N SER A 110 -3.74 4.02 -9.19
CA SER A 110 -4.16 4.22 -10.58
C SER A 110 -5.68 4.25 -10.73
N ARG A 111 -6.42 3.44 -9.94
CA ARG A 111 -7.89 3.46 -9.90
C ARG A 111 -8.41 4.82 -9.45
N ARG A 112 -7.93 5.32 -8.30
CA ARG A 112 -8.31 6.65 -7.80
C ARG A 112 -7.98 7.76 -8.79
N ALA A 113 -6.78 7.73 -9.37
CA ALA A 113 -6.37 8.72 -10.36
C ALA A 113 -7.28 8.70 -11.59
N ALA A 114 -7.57 7.53 -12.18
CA ALA A 114 -8.44 7.42 -13.34
C ALA A 114 -9.86 7.94 -13.03
N PHE A 115 -10.42 7.56 -11.88
CA PHE A 115 -11.75 8.00 -11.44
C PHE A 115 -11.82 9.52 -11.26
N CYS A 116 -10.90 10.10 -10.48
CA CYS A 116 -10.85 11.54 -10.26
C CYS A 116 -10.52 12.33 -11.52
N HIS A 117 -9.72 11.77 -12.44
CA HIS A 117 -9.39 12.41 -13.71
C HIS A 117 -10.64 12.56 -14.60
N SER A 118 -11.53 11.55 -14.65
CA SER A 118 -12.81 11.67 -15.36
C SER A 118 -13.66 12.82 -14.79
N LEU A 119 -13.83 12.85 -13.47
CA LEU A 119 -14.62 13.90 -12.80
C LEU A 119 -14.02 15.30 -13.00
N PHE A 120 -12.69 15.40 -13.07
CA PHE A 120 -11.99 16.65 -13.35
C PHE A 120 -12.27 17.15 -14.77
N LYS A 121 -12.24 16.26 -15.78
CA LYS A 121 -12.59 16.56 -17.18
C LYS A 121 -14.03 17.00 -17.34
N GLU A 122 -14.93 16.39 -16.58
CA GLU A 122 -16.35 16.74 -16.56
C GLU A 122 -16.64 18.06 -15.80
N GLY A 123 -15.62 18.67 -15.17
CA GLY A 123 -15.78 19.90 -14.39
C GLY A 123 -16.57 19.71 -13.09
N VAL A 124 -16.66 18.47 -12.61
CA VAL A 124 -17.31 18.06 -11.35
C VAL A 124 -16.30 18.05 -10.20
N LEU A 125 -15.05 17.65 -10.46
CA LEU A 125 -13.95 17.79 -9.51
C LEU A 125 -13.22 19.11 -9.77
N VAL A 126 -13.26 20.04 -8.81
CA VAL A 126 -12.80 21.43 -9.00
C VAL A 126 -11.89 21.88 -7.86
N GLU A 127 -11.09 22.93 -8.10
CA GLU A 127 -10.26 23.54 -7.05
C GLU A 127 -11.16 24.11 -5.95
N GLU A 128 -10.95 23.70 -4.69
CA GLU A 128 -11.81 24.09 -3.56
C GLU A 128 -11.97 25.61 -3.43
N ARG A 129 -10.91 26.37 -3.72
CA ARG A 129 -10.93 27.85 -3.69
C ARG A 129 -11.97 28.45 -4.64
N SER A 130 -12.25 27.79 -5.77
CA SER A 130 -13.25 28.24 -6.74
C SER A 130 -14.70 28.11 -6.23
N LEU A 131 -14.95 27.20 -5.28
CA LEU A 131 -16.24 27.04 -4.62
C LEU A 131 -16.45 28.06 -3.49
N GLN A 132 -15.36 28.54 -2.88
CA GLN A 132 -15.42 29.56 -1.84
C GLN A 132 -15.68 30.95 -2.42
N SER A 133 -15.13 31.27 -3.60
CA SER A 133 -15.38 32.55 -4.27
C SER A 133 -16.84 32.72 -4.72
N THR A 134 -17.50 31.62 -5.13
CA THR A 134 -18.92 31.60 -5.53
C THR A 134 -19.87 31.74 -4.34
N LYS A 135 -19.49 31.26 -3.15
CA LYS A 135 -20.25 31.50 -1.91
C LYS A 135 -20.12 32.93 -1.39
N ASN A 136 -18.98 33.58 -1.60
CA ASN A 136 -18.79 34.98 -1.19
C ASN A 136 -19.45 35.98 -2.15
N SER A 137 -19.61 35.65 -3.44
CA SER A 137 -20.31 36.51 -4.40
C SER A 137 -21.84 36.43 -4.33
N THR A 138 -22.41 35.45 -3.63
CA THR A 138 -23.87 35.30 -3.43
C THR A 138 -24.42 35.99 -2.18
N ASN A 139 -23.56 36.63 -1.37
CA ASN A 139 -23.97 37.47 -0.23
C ASN A 139 -24.04 38.98 -0.54
N GLY A 140 -23.89 39.37 -1.82
CA GLY A 140 -24.18 40.74 -2.27
C GLY A 140 -25.69 40.92 -2.46
N LEU A 141 -26.41 41.40 -1.44
CA LEU A 141 -27.77 41.90 -1.60
C LEU A 141 -27.81 42.94 -2.74
N PRO A 142 -28.73 42.83 -3.72
CA PRO A 142 -28.93 43.90 -4.68
C PRO A 142 -29.61 45.05 -3.95
N THR A 143 -28.93 46.20 -3.85
CA THR A 143 -29.55 47.45 -3.43
C THR A 143 -30.60 47.84 -4.46
N THR A 144 -31.87 47.60 -4.14
CA THR A 144 -32.99 48.09 -4.95
C THR A 144 -33.10 49.61 -4.78
N SER A 145 -32.68 50.37 -5.80
CA SER A 145 -33.06 51.78 -5.94
C SER A 145 -34.56 51.84 -6.28
N LYS A 146 -35.38 52.23 -5.30
CA LYS A 146 -36.82 52.46 -5.49
C LYS A 146 -37.03 53.73 -6.31
N GLY A 147 -37.33 53.57 -7.60
CA GLY A 147 -37.94 54.62 -8.42
C GLY A 147 -39.44 54.81 -8.09
N PRO A 148 -40.05 55.98 -8.34
CA PRO A 148 -41.41 56.29 -7.89
C PRO A 148 -42.48 55.54 -8.67
N LYS A 149 -43.46 54.98 -7.95
CA LYS A 149 -44.63 54.27 -8.47
C LYS A 149 -45.53 55.20 -9.31
N ARG A 150 -45.86 54.81 -10.54
CA ARG A 150 -47.01 55.33 -11.29
C ARG A 150 -47.83 54.17 -11.87
N TYR A 151 -49.13 54.26 -11.62
CA TYR A 151 -50.21 53.34 -12.02
C TYR A 151 -50.20 52.99 -13.52
N GLN A 152 -50.51 51.73 -13.87
CA GLN A 152 -51.59 51.42 -14.81
C GLN A 152 -51.99 49.93 -14.79
N ARG A 153 -53.25 49.73 -15.17
CA ARG A 153 -54.14 48.58 -14.98
C ARG A 153 -53.75 47.36 -15.81
N GLY A 154 -54.13 46.19 -15.30
CA GLY A 154 -54.15 44.94 -16.05
C GLY A 154 -55.22 44.92 -17.14
N SER A 155 -54.90 44.21 -18.21
CA SER A 155 -55.86 43.61 -19.13
C SER A 155 -55.55 42.12 -19.22
N ILE A 156 -56.59 41.34 -18.98
CA ILE A 156 -56.70 39.91 -19.24
C ILE A 156 -56.73 39.70 -20.75
N ASP A 157 -56.03 38.69 -21.27
CA ASP A 157 -56.69 37.78 -22.21
C ASP A 157 -55.99 36.42 -22.35
N ASN A 158 -56.83 35.40 -22.23
CA ASN A 158 -56.56 34.00 -22.51
C ASN A 158 -56.60 33.77 -24.02
N THR A 159 -55.74 32.90 -24.56
CA THR A 159 -56.15 31.99 -25.64
C THR A 159 -55.13 30.88 -25.89
N VAL A 160 -55.62 29.65 -25.85
CA VAL A 160 -55.04 28.45 -26.47
C VAL A 160 -55.80 28.22 -27.78
N PRO A 161 -55.16 27.68 -28.83
CA PRO A 161 -55.76 26.47 -29.41
C PRO A 161 -54.76 25.39 -29.84
N LYS A 162 -55.30 24.16 -29.83
CA LYS A 162 -54.73 22.88 -30.25
C LYS A 162 -54.83 22.63 -31.76
N ALA A 163 -53.99 21.69 -32.21
CA ALA A 163 -54.26 20.58 -33.14
C ALA A 163 -54.02 20.71 -34.68
N ASN A 164 -53.08 19.86 -35.11
CA ASN A 164 -53.17 18.81 -36.14
C ASN A 164 -52.98 19.08 -37.65
N THR A 165 -52.05 18.26 -38.17
CA THR A 165 -52.06 17.43 -39.39
C THR A 165 -51.61 17.97 -40.76
N SER A 166 -50.48 17.35 -41.20
CA SER A 166 -50.18 16.73 -42.51
C SER A 166 -49.94 17.58 -43.77
N GLY A 167 -48.79 17.31 -44.44
CA GLY A 167 -48.68 17.43 -45.90
C GLY A 167 -47.39 17.99 -46.50
N LEU A 168 -46.30 17.22 -46.46
CA LEU A 168 -45.19 17.08 -47.43
C LEU A 168 -44.80 18.23 -48.41
N SER A 169 -43.55 18.70 -48.33
CA SER A 169 -42.64 18.76 -49.49
C SER A 169 -41.15 18.87 -49.08
N LEU A 170 -40.32 18.07 -49.75
CA LEU A 170 -38.87 17.89 -49.62
C LEU A 170 -38.04 19.18 -49.77
N VAL A 171 -36.97 19.37 -48.97
CA VAL A 171 -35.57 19.66 -49.38
C VAL A 171 -34.61 19.41 -48.19
N LYS A 172 -33.46 18.81 -48.49
CA LYS A 172 -32.38 18.30 -47.62
C LYS A 172 -31.74 19.35 -46.68
N SER A 173 -31.44 18.96 -45.43
CA SER A 173 -30.16 19.29 -44.78
C SER A 173 -29.78 18.23 -43.73
N HIS A 174 -28.53 17.76 -43.78
CA HIS A 174 -27.97 16.77 -42.86
C HIS A 174 -27.67 17.39 -41.48
N ARG A 175 -28.15 16.75 -40.42
CA ARG A 175 -27.51 16.73 -39.09
C ARG A 175 -27.39 15.26 -38.66
N PRO A 176 -26.21 14.74 -38.28
CA PRO A 176 -26.15 13.47 -37.57
C PRO A 176 -26.61 13.68 -36.13
N ALA A 177 -27.29 12.66 -35.63
CA ALA A 177 -28.07 12.67 -34.41
C ALA A 177 -27.22 12.72 -33.13
N GLN A 178 -27.73 13.46 -32.14
CA GLN A 178 -27.38 13.29 -30.73
C GLN A 178 -28.02 11.99 -30.23
N ASN A 179 -27.34 10.86 -30.38
CA ASN A 179 -27.71 9.61 -29.69
C ASN A 179 -26.50 8.78 -29.20
N ASP A 180 -25.27 9.15 -29.60
CA ASP A 180 -24.04 8.43 -29.21
C ASP A 180 -23.76 8.44 -27.70
N SER A 181 -24.31 9.38 -26.92
CA SER A 181 -24.00 9.48 -25.49
C SER A 181 -24.81 8.53 -24.61
N ALA A 182 -25.99 8.09 -25.06
CA ALA A 182 -26.83 7.16 -24.31
C ALA A 182 -26.39 5.71 -24.55
N GLU A 183 -26.15 5.33 -25.80
CA GLU A 183 -25.60 4.00 -26.14
C GLU A 183 -24.14 3.84 -25.66
N ALA A 184 -23.33 4.91 -25.60
CA ALA A 184 -22.00 4.85 -24.98
C ALA A 184 -22.08 4.64 -23.46
N ARG A 185 -23.10 5.19 -22.79
CA ARG A 185 -23.34 4.99 -21.34
C ARG A 185 -23.87 3.59 -21.04
N GLU A 186 -24.81 3.11 -21.85
CA GLU A 186 -25.34 1.74 -21.72
C GLU A 186 -24.26 0.70 -22.08
N SER A 187 -23.44 0.93 -23.10
CA SER A 187 -22.32 0.03 -23.43
C SER A 187 -21.19 0.08 -22.40
N SER A 188 -20.93 1.21 -21.75
CA SER A 188 -20.02 1.27 -20.59
C SER A 188 -20.58 0.55 -19.38
N GLN A 189 -21.89 0.68 -19.09
CA GLN A 189 -22.55 -0.08 -18.04
C GLN A 189 -22.52 -1.59 -18.32
N PHE A 190 -22.78 -1.99 -19.57
CA PHE A 190 -22.80 -3.40 -19.98
C PHE A 190 -21.39 -4.05 -19.99
N LEU A 191 -20.35 -3.26 -20.29
CA LEU A 191 -18.94 -3.70 -20.11
C LEU A 191 -18.55 -3.77 -18.63
N GLU A 192 -19.08 -2.90 -17.76
CA GLU A 192 -18.82 -2.92 -16.32
C GLU A 192 -19.52 -4.09 -15.59
N GLU A 193 -20.71 -4.47 -16.05
CA GLU A 193 -21.49 -5.63 -15.57
C GLU A 193 -20.74 -6.97 -15.79
N ARG A 194 -20.05 -7.13 -16.93
CA ARG A 194 -19.39 -8.40 -17.30
C ARG A 194 -18.04 -8.64 -16.60
N PHE A 195 -17.46 -7.63 -15.94
CA PHE A 195 -16.16 -7.70 -15.26
C PHE A 195 -16.22 -7.47 -13.74
N GLY A 196 -17.41 -7.48 -13.12
CA GLY A 196 -17.57 -7.37 -11.67
C GLY A 196 -17.20 -6.00 -11.09
N ARG A 197 -17.44 -4.92 -11.85
CA ARG A 197 -17.14 -3.53 -11.45
C ARG A 197 -18.31 -2.78 -10.82
N ASN A 198 -19.49 -3.38 -10.68
CA ASN A 198 -20.50 -2.90 -9.73
C ASN A 198 -20.06 -3.26 -8.30
N LEU A 199 -19.00 -2.61 -7.84
CA LEU A 199 -18.64 -2.59 -6.44
C LEU A 199 -19.62 -1.62 -5.77
N ASP A 200 -20.56 -2.18 -5.02
CA ASP A 200 -21.45 -1.35 -4.22
C ASP A 200 -20.63 -0.60 -3.16
N VAL A 201 -20.36 0.68 -3.44
CA VAL A 201 -19.60 1.58 -2.56
C VAL A 201 -20.29 1.70 -1.19
N SER A 202 -21.59 1.37 -1.09
CA SER A 202 -22.29 1.29 0.19
C SER A 202 -21.63 0.29 1.15
N LEU A 203 -20.97 -0.75 0.63
CA LEU A 203 -20.36 -1.85 1.38
C LEU A 203 -18.90 -1.59 1.79
N VAL A 204 -18.30 -0.45 1.42
CA VAL A 204 -16.88 -0.18 1.69
C VAL A 204 -16.56 -0.22 3.18
N ASP A 205 -17.44 0.32 4.03
CA ASP A 205 -17.24 0.31 5.48
C ASP A 205 -17.32 -1.12 6.04
N SER A 206 -18.28 -1.92 5.57
CA SER A 206 -18.37 -3.36 5.87
C SER A 206 -17.13 -4.11 5.41
N ALA A 207 -16.61 -3.80 4.21
CA ALA A 207 -15.41 -4.42 3.65
C ALA A 207 -14.16 -4.08 4.48
N LYS A 208 -14.01 -2.82 4.90
CA LYS A 208 -12.92 -2.40 5.82
C LYS A 208 -13.02 -3.14 7.15
N SER A 209 -14.22 -3.22 7.73
CA SER A 209 -14.43 -3.98 8.98
C SER A 209 -14.11 -5.47 8.80
N ALA A 210 -14.53 -6.11 7.69
CA ALA A 210 -14.18 -7.50 7.40
C ALA A 210 -12.66 -7.70 7.29
N ILE A 211 -11.94 -6.80 6.60
CA ILE A 211 -10.47 -6.84 6.50
C ILE A 211 -9.84 -6.70 7.89
N ARG A 212 -10.28 -5.72 8.70
CA ARG A 212 -9.76 -5.51 10.07
C ARG A 212 -10.00 -6.73 10.96
N ARG A 213 -11.19 -7.34 10.89
CA ARG A 213 -11.52 -8.57 11.63
C ARG A 213 -10.68 -9.77 11.19
N ARG A 214 -10.40 -9.91 9.89
CA ARG A 214 -9.45 -10.93 9.38
C ARG A 214 -8.06 -10.72 9.95
N ILE A 215 -7.58 -9.48 9.93
CA ILE A 215 -6.27 -9.13 10.47
C ILE A 215 -6.24 -9.35 11.99
N ALA A 216 -7.26 -8.96 12.74
CA ALA A 216 -7.34 -9.21 14.18
C ALA A 216 -7.50 -10.70 14.53
N GLY A 217 -7.81 -11.55 13.56
CA GLY A 217 -8.05 -12.99 13.73
C GLY A 217 -9.45 -13.32 14.25
N SER A 218 -10.38 -12.36 14.31
CA SER A 218 -11.78 -12.61 14.68
C SER A 218 -12.64 -13.09 13.51
N LEU A 219 -12.08 -13.09 12.29
CA LEU A 219 -12.72 -13.63 11.10
C LEU A 219 -11.72 -14.44 10.24
N MET A 220 -12.05 -15.69 9.93
CA MET A 220 -11.15 -16.58 9.18
C MET A 220 -11.73 -17.09 7.84
N GLY A 221 -12.91 -16.59 7.44
CA GLY A 221 -13.61 -17.04 6.23
C GLY A 221 -14.46 -15.97 5.54
N GLU A 222 -15.33 -16.41 4.64
CA GLU A 222 -16.27 -15.56 3.92
C GLU A 222 -17.38 -15.02 4.83
N VAL A 223 -17.83 -13.78 4.56
CA VAL A 223 -18.95 -13.15 5.25
C VAL A 223 -19.77 -12.38 4.23
N GLU A 224 -21.10 -12.43 4.36
CA GLU A 224 -21.99 -11.53 3.65
C GLU A 224 -21.89 -10.11 4.25
N LEU A 225 -21.40 -9.15 3.47
CA LEU A 225 -21.14 -7.77 3.91
C LEU A 225 -22.40 -6.98 4.35
N GLY A 226 -23.60 -7.53 4.10
CA GLY A 226 -24.90 -6.90 4.38
C GLY A 226 -25.50 -7.19 5.77
N VAL A 227 -24.88 -8.01 6.62
CA VAL A 227 -25.42 -8.40 7.93
C VAL A 227 -24.54 -7.85 9.08
N SER A 228 -25.13 -7.12 10.03
CA SER A 228 -24.47 -6.64 11.28
C SER A 228 -25.33 -6.91 12.52
N PRO A 229 -24.75 -7.19 13.71
CA PRO A 229 -23.36 -7.58 14.00
C PRO A 229 -23.20 -9.08 14.33
N HIS A 230 -22.03 -9.63 14.01
CA HIS A 230 -21.60 -10.97 14.44
C HIS A 230 -20.90 -10.88 15.82
N PRO A 231 -21.04 -11.90 16.69
CA PRO A 231 -20.62 -11.82 18.09
C PRO A 231 -19.10 -11.69 18.26
N SER A 232 -18.69 -10.95 19.31
CA SER A 232 -17.31 -10.86 19.76
C SER A 232 -16.82 -12.22 20.26
N THR A 233 -15.85 -12.83 19.57
CA THR A 233 -15.19 -14.05 20.02
C THR A 233 -14.12 -13.73 21.06
N THR A 234 -14.16 -14.40 22.21
CA THR A 234 -13.18 -14.24 23.32
C THR A 234 -11.80 -14.84 23.01
N SER A 235 -11.67 -15.61 21.93
CA SER A 235 -10.41 -16.13 21.39
C SER A 235 -10.35 -15.78 19.91
N ASN A 236 -9.30 -15.07 19.47
CA ASN A 236 -9.03 -14.82 18.05
C ASN A 236 -8.00 -15.81 17.53
N ALA A 237 -8.00 -16.06 16.22
CA ALA A 237 -7.09 -17.00 15.55
C ALA A 237 -5.60 -16.62 15.69
N ARG A 238 -5.30 -15.38 16.10
CA ARG A 238 -3.94 -14.94 16.46
C ARG A 238 -3.49 -15.43 17.83
N GLY A 239 -4.39 -15.94 18.67
CA GLY A 239 -4.09 -16.31 20.06
C GLY A 239 -3.80 -15.11 20.96
N VAL A 240 -4.34 -13.92 20.62
CA VAL A 240 -4.11 -12.67 21.35
C VAL A 240 -5.39 -12.26 22.06
N VAL A 241 -5.34 -12.10 23.38
CA VAL A 241 -6.47 -11.60 24.16
C VAL A 241 -6.57 -10.08 23.99
N ASP A 242 -7.79 -9.54 23.95
CA ASP A 242 -8.12 -8.10 23.89
C ASP A 242 -7.77 -7.35 22.59
N LEU A 243 -7.28 -8.03 21.55
CA LEU A 243 -7.10 -7.40 20.23
C LEU A 243 -8.44 -7.26 19.52
N ALA A 244 -8.86 -6.00 19.30
CA ALA A 244 -10.12 -5.66 18.66
C ALA A 244 -9.93 -5.09 17.24
N GLU A 245 -11.03 -4.95 16.48
CA GLU A 245 -10.93 -4.43 15.11
C GLU A 245 -10.48 -2.96 15.07
N GLU A 246 -10.77 -2.21 16.12
CA GLU A 246 -10.45 -0.79 16.26
C GLU A 246 -8.95 -0.56 16.47
N ASP A 247 -8.19 -1.60 16.80
CA ASP A 247 -6.73 -1.55 16.93
C ASP A 247 -6.01 -1.79 15.60
N VAL A 248 -6.76 -2.07 14.53
CA VAL A 248 -6.24 -2.31 13.18
C VAL A 248 -6.48 -1.11 12.27
N TYR A 249 -5.40 -0.49 11.85
CA TYR A 249 -5.39 0.65 10.94
C TYR A 249 -5.01 0.20 9.53
N LEU A 250 -5.80 0.60 8.53
CA LEU A 250 -5.56 0.21 7.13
C LEU A 250 -4.92 1.36 6.35
N TYR A 251 -4.03 1.01 5.43
CA TYR A 251 -3.27 1.96 4.62
C TYR A 251 -3.24 1.50 3.14
N PRO A 252 -3.08 2.42 2.16
CA PRO A 252 -3.03 2.08 0.74
C PRO A 252 -1.89 1.14 0.32
N CYS A 253 -0.80 1.04 1.09
CA CYS A 253 0.28 0.09 0.85
C CYS A 253 1.10 -0.21 2.11
N GLY A 254 1.91 -1.28 2.07
CA GLY A 254 2.78 -1.69 3.19
C GLY A 254 3.77 -0.61 3.64
N MET A 255 4.43 0.09 2.70
CA MET A 255 5.34 1.18 3.06
C MET A 255 4.63 2.35 3.73
N ASN A 256 3.36 2.58 3.39
CA ASN A 256 2.57 3.61 4.05
C ASN A 256 2.28 3.23 5.51
N SER A 257 1.99 1.96 5.78
CA SER A 257 1.88 1.44 7.15
C SER A 257 3.18 1.60 7.95
N ILE A 258 4.34 1.25 7.36
CA ILE A 258 5.66 1.42 8.01
C ILE A 258 5.97 2.89 8.28
N PHE A 259 5.74 3.75 7.28
CA PHE A 259 5.95 5.19 7.40
C PHE A 259 5.10 5.79 8.52
N HIS A 260 3.80 5.50 8.54
CA HIS A 260 2.89 6.01 9.57
C HIS A 260 3.15 5.39 10.94
N ALA A 261 3.59 4.13 11.03
CA ALA A 261 4.05 3.55 12.30
C ALA A 261 5.24 4.32 12.89
N HIS A 262 6.20 4.70 12.05
CA HIS A 262 7.32 5.54 12.45
C HIS A 262 6.90 6.96 12.85
N GLN A 263 6.01 7.61 12.08
CA GLN A 263 5.47 8.92 12.45
C GLN A 263 4.69 8.88 13.77
N MET A 264 3.90 7.83 14.00
CA MET A 264 3.16 7.64 15.25
C MET A 264 4.10 7.49 16.44
N MET A 265 5.20 6.75 16.30
CA MET A 265 6.22 6.66 17.34
C MET A 265 6.89 8.01 17.61
N LEU A 266 7.29 8.76 16.57
CA LEU A 266 7.92 10.08 16.71
C LEU A 266 7.01 11.07 17.45
N GLU A 267 5.71 11.07 17.16
CA GLU A 267 4.74 11.93 17.82
C GLU A 267 4.47 11.46 19.26
N ALA A 268 4.34 10.15 19.48
CA ALA A 268 4.07 9.57 20.79
C ALA A 268 5.25 9.76 21.74
N ARG A 269 6.47 9.43 21.31
CA ARG A 269 7.65 9.31 22.19
C ARG A 269 8.66 10.45 22.03
N GLY A 270 8.48 11.30 21.04
CA GLY A 270 9.38 12.42 20.75
C GLY A 270 10.43 12.11 19.68
N GLN A 271 11.31 13.08 19.45
CA GLN A 271 12.31 13.03 18.39
C GLN A 271 13.59 12.33 18.88
N LEU A 272 13.59 11.00 18.86
CA LEU A 272 14.76 10.16 19.15
C LEU A 272 15.19 9.36 17.92
N LYS A 273 16.45 8.90 17.88
CA LYS A 273 16.95 8.03 16.81
C LYS A 273 16.24 6.68 16.83
N SER A 274 15.96 6.13 15.65
CA SER A 274 15.42 4.78 15.48
C SER A 274 16.53 3.72 15.41
N ILE A 275 16.18 2.46 15.60
CA ILE A 275 17.04 1.31 15.33
C ILE A 275 16.41 0.52 14.18
N SER A 276 17.20 0.16 13.17
CA SER A 276 16.84 -0.79 12.14
C SER A 276 17.64 -2.06 12.35
N PHE A 277 16.96 -3.16 12.67
CA PHE A 277 17.59 -4.43 13.05
C PHE A 277 17.32 -5.53 12.02
N GLY A 278 18.39 -6.15 11.53
CA GLY A 278 18.40 -7.01 10.35
C GLY A 278 18.57 -6.23 9.05
N PHE A 279 18.39 -6.91 7.93
CA PHE A 279 18.44 -6.34 6.58
C PHE A 279 17.01 -6.14 6.04
N PRO A 280 16.24 -5.13 6.52
CA PRO A 280 14.87 -4.96 6.09
C PRO A 280 14.80 -4.49 4.64
N TYR A 281 13.59 -4.49 4.09
CA TYR A 281 13.27 -3.86 2.83
C TYR A 281 13.84 -2.42 2.79
N VAL A 282 14.58 -2.12 1.71
CA VAL A 282 15.43 -0.92 1.57
C VAL A 282 14.73 0.37 1.99
N ASP A 283 13.47 0.54 1.61
CA ASP A 283 12.73 1.76 1.90
C ASP A 283 12.48 1.96 3.41
N THR A 284 12.42 0.90 4.22
CA THR A 284 12.27 0.99 5.69
C THR A 284 13.47 1.68 6.31
N LEU A 285 14.69 1.25 5.99
CA LEU A 285 15.90 1.92 6.47
C LEU A 285 15.92 3.40 6.04
N LYS A 286 15.55 3.69 4.78
CA LYS A 286 15.49 5.08 4.29
C LYS A 286 14.44 5.93 4.98
N ILE A 287 13.31 5.36 5.41
CA ILE A 287 12.32 6.07 6.23
C ILE A 287 12.95 6.47 7.58
N LEU A 288 13.63 5.55 8.24
CA LEU A 288 14.21 5.77 9.57
C LEU A 288 15.41 6.73 9.53
N GLU A 289 16.19 6.72 8.45
CA GLU A 289 17.30 7.66 8.26
C GLU A 289 16.84 9.09 7.96
N LYS A 290 15.77 9.22 7.16
CA LYS A 290 15.36 10.51 6.61
C LYS A 290 14.40 11.24 7.55
N TRP A 291 13.44 10.55 8.15
CA TRP A 291 12.47 11.18 9.04
C TRP A 291 12.93 11.08 10.50
N GLY A 292 12.75 12.15 11.27
CA GLY A 292 13.26 12.21 12.63
C GLY A 292 14.79 12.36 12.72
N PRO A 293 15.40 12.10 13.89
CA PRO A 293 16.82 12.31 14.15
C PRO A 293 17.80 11.31 13.51
N GLY A 294 17.32 10.34 12.72
CA GLY A 294 18.14 9.33 12.05
C GLY A 294 18.04 7.93 12.66
N CYS A 295 18.89 7.02 12.17
CA CYS A 295 18.81 5.59 12.45
C CYS A 295 20.18 4.99 12.81
N ASN A 296 20.21 4.08 13.79
CA ASN A 296 21.30 3.13 13.98
C ASN A 296 20.95 1.84 13.24
N PHE A 297 21.83 1.37 12.36
CA PHE A 297 21.57 0.21 11.48
C PHE A 297 22.41 -0.99 11.90
N TYR A 298 21.73 -2.10 12.22
CA TYR A 298 22.30 -3.41 12.53
C TYR A 298 21.94 -4.41 11.43
N GLY A 299 22.63 -4.32 10.29
CA GLY A 299 22.25 -5.03 9.06
C GLY A 299 22.37 -6.56 9.11
N ASP A 300 23.24 -7.12 9.96
CA ASP A 300 23.37 -8.58 10.11
C ASP A 300 22.22 -9.16 10.93
N GLY A 301 21.71 -8.39 11.91
CA GLY A 301 20.62 -8.78 12.79
C GLY A 301 21.01 -9.93 13.72
N SER A 302 22.28 -9.99 14.12
CA SER A 302 22.84 -11.11 14.87
C SER A 302 22.80 -10.88 16.39
N SER A 303 23.10 -11.92 17.17
CA SER A 303 23.21 -11.78 18.63
C SER A 303 24.32 -10.80 19.04
N LYS A 304 25.38 -10.66 18.23
CA LYS A 304 26.45 -9.67 18.47
C LYS A 304 25.94 -8.23 18.30
N ASP A 305 25.04 -8.01 17.35
CA ASP A 305 24.39 -6.70 17.19
C ASP A 305 23.54 -6.35 18.43
N LEU A 306 22.87 -7.33 19.04
CA LEU A 306 22.16 -7.13 20.30
C LEU A 306 23.10 -6.89 21.47
N ASP A 307 24.30 -7.49 21.49
CA ASP A 307 25.32 -7.22 22.50
C ASP A 307 25.82 -5.77 22.42
N ASP A 308 26.10 -5.26 21.21
CA ASP A 308 26.48 -3.86 20.98
C ASP A 308 25.35 -2.90 21.37
N LEU A 309 24.11 -3.20 20.95
CA LEU A 309 22.94 -2.40 21.32
C LEU A 309 22.80 -2.31 22.85
N GLU A 310 22.89 -3.43 23.55
CA GLU A 310 22.81 -3.47 25.01
C GLU A 310 23.95 -2.67 25.67
N ALA A 311 25.17 -2.73 25.13
CA ALA A 311 26.30 -1.93 25.61
C ALA A 311 26.05 -0.42 25.48
N ARG A 312 25.53 0.03 24.33
CA ARG A 312 25.15 1.44 24.09
C ARG A 312 24.05 1.91 25.03
N LEU A 313 23.03 1.08 25.22
CA LEU A 313 21.92 1.36 26.14
C LEU A 313 22.42 1.51 27.60
N LYS A 314 23.34 0.66 28.04
CA LYS A 314 24.04 0.76 29.34
C LYS A 314 24.89 2.02 29.45
N ALA A 315 25.52 2.45 28.36
CA ALA A 315 26.29 3.69 28.30
C ALA A 315 25.43 4.97 28.28
N GLY A 316 24.10 4.83 28.19
CA GLY A 316 23.15 5.95 28.29
C GLY A 316 22.48 6.35 26.97
N GLU A 317 22.79 5.71 25.85
CA GLU A 317 22.06 5.95 24.59
C GLU A 317 20.58 5.59 24.75
N ARG A 318 19.70 6.34 24.10
CA ARG A 318 18.24 6.13 24.11
C ARG A 318 17.68 6.23 22.70
N PHE A 319 16.70 5.38 22.43
CA PHE A 319 16.15 5.21 21.09
C PHE A 319 14.62 5.35 21.07
N LEU A 320 14.11 5.72 19.90
CA LEU A 320 12.69 5.85 19.61
C LEU A 320 12.00 4.48 19.58
N ALA A 321 12.50 3.61 18.73
CA ALA A 321 11.99 2.27 18.56
C ALA A 321 12.96 1.44 17.75
N LEU A 322 12.90 0.12 17.95
CA LEU A 322 13.54 -0.87 17.09
C LEU A 322 12.54 -1.39 16.08
N PHE A 323 12.91 -1.30 14.80
CA PHE A 323 12.18 -1.82 13.66
C PHE A 323 12.90 -3.07 13.13
N CYS A 324 12.16 -4.16 12.93
CA CYS A 324 12.69 -5.38 12.32
C CYS A 324 11.62 -6.11 11.51
N GLU A 325 12.06 -6.97 10.59
CA GLU A 325 11.19 -7.92 9.88
C GLU A 325 11.25 -9.29 10.56
N PHE A 326 10.15 -10.05 10.51
CA PHE A 326 10.10 -11.41 11.04
C PHE A 326 9.35 -12.37 10.09
N PRO A 327 10.07 -13.28 9.40
CA PRO A 327 11.53 -13.30 9.18
C PRO A 327 11.97 -12.20 8.19
N GLY A 328 13.27 -11.86 8.17
CA GLY A 328 13.81 -10.80 7.29
C GLY A 328 14.05 -11.22 5.84
N ASN A 329 13.63 -10.42 4.88
CA ASN A 329 13.88 -10.61 3.44
C ASN A 329 15.34 -10.26 3.06
N PRO A 330 16.08 -11.04 2.24
CA PRO A 330 15.72 -12.29 1.59
C PRO A 330 16.27 -13.56 2.27
N LEU A 331 17.11 -13.42 3.31
CA LEU A 331 17.81 -14.54 3.95
C LEU A 331 16.98 -15.27 5.00
N LEU A 332 15.83 -14.72 5.35
CA LEU A 332 14.85 -15.30 6.27
C LEU A 332 15.43 -15.59 7.66
N LYS A 333 16.38 -14.73 8.08
CA LYS A 333 16.87 -14.69 9.46
C LYS A 333 15.77 -14.16 10.38
N CYS A 334 15.70 -14.70 11.59
CA CYS A 334 14.71 -14.34 12.59
C CYS A 334 15.41 -13.68 13.78
N PRO A 335 15.12 -12.41 14.10
CA PRO A 335 15.70 -11.76 15.28
C PRO A 335 15.15 -12.38 16.58
N ASP A 336 15.95 -12.34 17.66
CA ASP A 336 15.51 -12.74 19.00
C ASP A 336 14.53 -11.72 19.58
N LEU A 337 13.25 -11.86 19.24
CA LEU A 337 12.19 -10.96 19.70
C LEU A 337 12.02 -10.97 21.23
N LYS A 338 12.36 -12.07 21.90
CA LYS A 338 12.31 -12.14 23.38
C LYS A 338 13.38 -11.23 23.99
N ARG A 339 14.62 -11.32 23.50
CA ARG A 339 15.72 -10.46 23.95
C ARG A 339 15.46 -9.00 23.58
N ILE A 340 14.96 -8.71 22.37
CA ILE A 340 14.59 -7.36 21.95
C ILE A 340 13.52 -6.77 22.88
N ARG A 341 12.45 -7.51 23.18
CA ARG A 341 11.40 -7.05 24.11
C ARG A 341 11.95 -6.76 25.50
N ALA A 342 12.81 -7.64 26.03
CA ALA A 342 13.42 -7.46 27.35
C ALA A 342 14.30 -6.19 27.41
N LEU A 343 15.09 -5.93 26.36
CA LEU A 343 15.88 -4.69 26.25
C LEU A 343 14.97 -3.46 26.15
N ALA A 344 13.92 -3.54 25.34
CA ALA A 344 12.95 -2.47 25.14
C ALA A 344 12.23 -2.08 26.44
N ASP A 345 11.89 -3.07 27.28
CA ASP A 345 11.27 -2.85 28.58
C ASP A 345 12.24 -2.22 29.58
N THR A 346 13.49 -2.69 29.59
CA THR A 346 14.54 -2.22 30.50
C THR A 346 14.98 -0.78 30.19
N TYR A 347 15.14 -0.44 28.92
CA TYR A 347 15.74 0.82 28.48
C TYR A 347 14.74 1.82 27.87
N ASP A 348 13.45 1.49 27.90
CA ASP A 348 12.34 2.31 27.41
C ASP A 348 12.52 2.70 25.92
N PHE A 349 12.30 1.74 25.02
CA PHE A 349 12.09 2.02 23.60
C PHE A 349 10.96 1.17 23.01
N GLY A 350 10.36 1.62 21.90
CA GLY A 350 9.29 0.89 21.22
C GLY A 350 9.80 -0.28 20.37
N VAL A 351 8.96 -1.27 20.12
CA VAL A 351 9.27 -2.36 19.17
C VAL A 351 8.24 -2.37 18.05
N VAL A 352 8.72 -2.29 16.81
CA VAL A 352 7.89 -2.37 15.60
C VAL A 352 8.34 -3.59 14.79
N VAL A 353 7.42 -4.53 14.57
CA VAL A 353 7.71 -5.76 13.82
C VAL A 353 6.91 -5.77 12.52
N ASP A 354 7.61 -5.90 11.40
CA ASP A 354 6.99 -6.21 10.11
C ASP A 354 6.86 -7.73 9.96
N GLU A 355 5.62 -8.23 10.03
CA GLU A 355 5.31 -9.66 9.91
C GLU A 355 4.91 -10.06 8.48
N THR A 356 5.17 -9.24 7.45
CA THR A 356 4.71 -9.48 6.07
C THR A 356 5.07 -10.87 5.54
N ILE A 357 6.29 -11.34 5.78
CA ILE A 357 6.75 -12.67 5.30
C ILE A 357 6.25 -13.76 6.24
N GLY A 358 6.36 -13.53 7.54
CA GLY A 358 5.96 -14.49 8.56
C GLY A 358 4.50 -14.82 8.43
N ASN A 359 3.68 -13.78 8.19
CA ASN A 359 2.22 -13.74 8.23
C ASN A 359 1.62 -14.24 9.55
N PHE A 360 0.49 -13.66 9.94
CA PHE A 360 -0.09 -13.91 11.26
C PHE A 360 -0.79 -15.27 11.41
N ILE A 361 -0.83 -16.07 10.35
CA ILE A 361 -1.28 -17.46 10.42
C ILE A 361 -0.13 -18.36 10.88
N ASN A 362 1.09 -18.12 10.38
CA ASN A 362 2.24 -18.93 10.75
C ASN A 362 2.96 -18.45 12.02
N VAL A 363 2.99 -17.14 12.29
CA VAL A 363 3.69 -16.58 13.46
C VAL A 363 2.79 -15.63 14.26
N ASN A 364 3.04 -15.53 15.55
CA ASN A 364 2.47 -14.52 16.43
C ASN A 364 3.58 -13.69 17.09
N VAL A 365 3.86 -12.53 16.50
CA VAL A 365 4.91 -11.60 16.98
C VAL A 365 4.36 -10.50 17.91
N LEU A 366 3.04 -10.34 17.98
CA LEU A 366 2.39 -9.27 18.73
C LEU A 366 2.77 -9.26 20.22
N PRO A 367 2.99 -10.40 20.92
CA PRO A 367 3.49 -10.40 22.30
C PRO A 367 4.82 -9.66 22.52
N TYR A 368 5.61 -9.45 21.47
CA TYR A 368 6.94 -8.80 21.55
C TYR A 368 6.95 -7.40 20.94
N ALA A 369 5.84 -6.92 20.39
CA ALA A 369 5.78 -5.69 19.62
C ALA A 369 4.82 -4.67 20.25
N ASP A 370 5.15 -3.38 20.16
CA ASP A 370 4.21 -2.29 20.44
C ASP A 370 3.34 -1.98 19.20
N LEU A 371 3.94 -2.14 18.02
CA LEU A 371 3.28 -2.02 16.71
C LEU A 371 3.62 -3.22 15.85
N VAL A 372 2.64 -3.79 15.17
CA VAL A 372 2.87 -4.79 14.11
C VAL A 372 2.42 -4.21 12.78
N VAL A 373 3.29 -4.25 11.78
CA VAL A 373 3.01 -3.76 10.43
C VAL A 373 2.99 -4.92 9.43
N SER A 374 2.19 -4.80 8.38
CA SER A 374 2.12 -5.82 7.33
C SER A 374 1.79 -5.22 5.97
N SER A 375 2.37 -5.77 4.91
CA SER A 375 1.95 -5.51 3.53
C SER A 375 0.84 -6.46 3.11
N LEU A 376 -0.40 -5.96 3.10
CA LEU A 376 -1.57 -6.69 2.61
C LEU A 376 -1.54 -6.92 1.09
N THR A 377 -0.67 -6.21 0.37
CA THR A 377 -0.37 -6.42 -1.06
C THR A 377 0.10 -7.85 -1.38
N LYS A 378 0.69 -8.53 -0.40
CA LYS A 378 1.37 -9.82 -0.56
C LYS A 378 0.37 -10.97 -0.40
N ILE A 379 0.68 -11.94 0.45
CA ILE A 379 -0.08 -13.18 0.65
C ILE A 379 -1.52 -12.95 1.11
N PHE A 380 -1.80 -11.83 1.77
CA PHE A 380 -3.16 -11.47 2.16
C PHE A 380 -4.06 -11.21 0.93
N SER A 381 -3.55 -10.50 -0.08
CA SER A 381 -4.23 -10.31 -1.36
C SER A 381 -4.04 -11.51 -2.30
N GLY A 382 -2.81 -11.89 -2.64
CA GLY A 382 -2.50 -13.03 -3.52
C GLY A 382 -2.71 -12.78 -5.03
N GLU A 383 -3.60 -11.86 -5.41
CA GLU A 383 -4.06 -11.68 -6.80
C GLU A 383 -3.28 -10.65 -7.64
N CYS A 384 -2.21 -10.03 -7.09
CA CYS A 384 -1.37 -9.05 -7.80
C CYS A 384 -2.09 -7.80 -8.35
N ASN A 385 -3.33 -7.51 -7.95
CA ASN A 385 -4.15 -6.46 -8.56
C ASN A 385 -4.49 -5.30 -7.60
N VAL A 386 -4.04 -5.35 -6.35
CA VAL A 386 -4.32 -4.34 -5.33
C VAL A 386 -3.20 -4.27 -4.32
N MET A 387 -2.91 -3.05 -3.85
CA MET A 387 -1.99 -2.81 -2.75
C MET A 387 -2.76 -2.52 -1.47
N GLY A 388 -2.16 -2.87 -0.34
CA GLY A 388 -2.66 -2.53 0.98
C GLY A 388 -1.58 -2.68 2.04
N GLY A 389 -1.78 -2.05 3.17
CA GLY A 389 -0.97 -2.18 4.37
C GLY A 389 -1.84 -2.14 5.62
N SER A 390 -1.34 -2.69 6.72
CA SER A 390 -2.00 -2.61 8.01
C SER A 390 -1.01 -2.36 9.14
N THR A 391 -1.41 -1.55 10.11
CA THR A 391 -0.73 -1.39 11.39
C THR A 391 -1.66 -1.83 12.51
N ILE A 392 -1.18 -2.71 13.38
CA ILE A 392 -1.84 -3.10 14.63
C ILE A 392 -1.18 -2.35 15.78
N LEU A 393 -1.99 -1.70 16.61
CA LEU A 393 -1.55 -1.20 17.92
C LEU A 393 -1.71 -2.34 18.93
N ASN A 394 -0.65 -2.73 19.64
CA ASN A 394 -0.77 -3.77 20.65
C ASN A 394 -1.54 -3.23 21.87
N PRO A 395 -2.76 -3.71 22.20
CA PRO A 395 -3.52 -3.27 23.36
C PRO A 395 -2.81 -3.50 24.70
N ARG A 396 -1.86 -4.44 24.73
CA ARG A 396 -1.03 -4.76 25.89
C ARG A 396 0.34 -4.09 25.85
N GLY A 397 0.64 -3.34 24.79
CA GLY A 397 1.90 -2.63 24.61
C GLY A 397 2.01 -1.44 25.56
N ARG A 398 3.22 -1.16 26.04
CA ARG A 398 3.51 -0.08 27.00
C ARG A 398 3.03 1.30 26.50
N TYR A 399 3.10 1.51 25.19
CA TYR A 399 2.75 2.80 24.57
C TYR A 399 1.32 2.85 24.01
N TYR A 400 0.48 1.83 24.23
CA TYR A 400 -0.83 1.71 23.60
C TYR A 400 -1.70 2.96 23.72
N SER A 401 -1.91 3.48 24.94
CA SER A 401 -2.78 4.65 25.16
C SER A 401 -2.28 5.89 24.42
N LEU A 402 -0.96 6.08 24.34
CA LEU A 402 -0.35 7.21 23.66
C LEU A 402 -0.42 7.07 22.15
N LEU A 403 -0.14 5.86 21.63
CA LEU A 403 -0.29 5.53 20.22
C LEU A 403 -1.74 5.66 19.77
N LYS A 404 -2.72 5.22 20.59
CA LYS A 404 -4.15 5.36 20.30
C LYS A 404 -4.58 6.83 20.25
N LYS A 405 -4.09 7.67 21.17
CA LYS A 405 -4.31 9.12 21.16
C LYS A 405 -3.73 9.74 19.88
N THR A 406 -2.50 9.38 19.52
CA THR A 406 -1.84 9.85 18.29
C THR A 406 -2.61 9.43 17.05
N ALA A 407 -3.01 8.15 16.96
CA ALA A 407 -3.77 7.62 15.85
C ALA A 407 -5.13 8.34 15.72
N THR A 408 -5.84 8.57 16.83
CA THR A 408 -7.10 9.34 16.83
C THR A 408 -6.91 10.77 16.29
N ALA A 409 -5.76 11.40 16.56
CA ALA A 409 -5.49 12.77 16.13
C ALA A 409 -4.95 12.88 14.69
N ARG A 410 -4.30 11.84 14.16
CA ARG A 410 -3.49 11.93 12.93
C ARG A 410 -3.87 10.94 11.84
N TYR A 411 -4.50 9.81 12.16
CA TYR A 411 -4.87 8.82 11.17
C TYR A 411 -5.93 9.39 10.23
N GLU A 412 -5.65 9.30 8.93
CA GLU A 412 -6.60 9.62 7.88
C GLU A 412 -6.79 8.37 7.02
N ASP A 413 -8.04 7.95 6.85
CA ASP A 413 -8.37 6.80 6.02
C ASP A 413 -8.31 7.19 4.54
N ASN A 414 -7.10 7.11 3.99
CA ASN A 414 -6.78 7.41 2.60
C ASN A 414 -6.92 6.19 1.67
N TYR A 415 -7.46 5.07 2.16
CA TYR A 415 -7.55 3.84 1.38
C TYR A 415 -8.73 3.90 0.41
N TRP A 416 -8.43 3.92 -0.89
CA TRP A 416 -9.42 4.08 -1.95
C TRP A 416 -10.48 2.98 -1.94
N ALA A 417 -11.75 3.37 -2.10
CA ALA A 417 -12.91 2.50 -1.98
C ALA A 417 -12.83 1.24 -2.87
N GLU A 418 -12.52 1.40 -4.16
CA GLU A 418 -12.40 0.24 -5.05
C GLU A 418 -11.25 -0.68 -4.62
N ASP A 419 -10.11 -0.12 -4.22
CA ASP A 419 -8.96 -0.91 -3.77
C ASP A 419 -9.33 -1.72 -2.51
N VAL A 420 -10.07 -1.13 -1.58
CA VAL A 420 -10.59 -1.84 -0.39
C VAL A 420 -11.46 -3.04 -0.80
N MET A 421 -12.37 -2.87 -1.75
CA MET A 421 -13.26 -3.95 -2.18
C MET A 421 -12.51 -5.09 -2.86
N PHE A 422 -11.53 -4.77 -3.71
CA PHE A 422 -10.64 -5.78 -4.29
C PHE A 422 -9.86 -6.50 -3.18
N LEU A 423 -9.31 -5.78 -2.21
CA LEU A 423 -8.56 -6.39 -1.11
C LEU A 423 -9.46 -7.30 -0.25
N GLU A 424 -10.67 -6.88 0.07
CA GLU A 424 -11.64 -7.69 0.79
C GLU A 424 -11.91 -8.99 0.04
N ARG A 425 -12.26 -8.91 -1.24
CA ARG A 425 -12.56 -10.09 -2.06
C ARG A 425 -11.37 -11.04 -2.12
N ASN A 426 -10.19 -10.52 -2.40
CA ASN A 426 -8.97 -11.31 -2.57
C ASN A 426 -8.50 -11.98 -1.26
N SER A 427 -8.86 -11.41 -0.11
CA SER A 427 -8.46 -11.90 1.21
C SER A 427 -9.42 -12.91 1.83
N ARG A 428 -10.51 -13.32 1.15
CA ARG A 428 -11.47 -14.29 1.69
C ARG A 428 -10.90 -15.67 1.95
N HIS A 429 -9.93 -16.10 1.14
CA HIS A 429 -9.33 -17.44 1.21
C HIS A 429 -7.83 -17.40 1.52
N PHE A 430 -7.35 -16.36 2.19
CA PHE A 430 -5.93 -16.20 2.48
C PHE A 430 -5.38 -17.30 3.40
N VAL A 431 -6.21 -17.88 4.28
CA VAL A 431 -5.81 -18.95 5.21
C VAL A 431 -5.47 -20.24 4.47
N SER A 432 -6.39 -20.76 3.66
CA SER A 432 -6.15 -21.97 2.85
C SER A 432 -5.03 -21.76 1.84
N ARG A 433 -4.88 -20.53 1.32
CA ARG A 433 -3.73 -20.14 0.49
C ARG A 433 -2.42 -20.33 1.25
N ILE A 434 -2.33 -19.86 2.49
CA ILE A 434 -1.12 -19.96 3.32
C ILE A 434 -0.79 -21.43 3.61
N GLU A 435 -1.78 -22.26 3.94
CA GLU A 435 -1.61 -23.70 4.18
C GLU A 435 -0.97 -24.38 2.96
N ARG A 436 -1.58 -24.22 1.78
CA ARG A 436 -1.06 -24.80 0.52
C ARG A 436 0.34 -24.29 0.18
N ILE A 437 0.59 -22.99 0.40
CA ILE A 437 1.90 -22.38 0.15
C ILE A 437 2.98 -22.94 1.10
N ASN A 438 2.64 -23.19 2.36
CA ASN A 438 3.56 -23.80 3.32
C ASN A 438 3.97 -25.21 2.84
N ASP A 439 3.00 -26.04 2.44
CA ASP A 439 3.26 -27.41 1.96
C ASP A 439 4.14 -27.40 0.70
N ASN A 440 3.78 -26.56 -0.28
CA ASN A 440 4.53 -26.41 -1.52
C ASN A 440 5.96 -25.90 -1.27
N ALA A 441 6.16 -24.99 -0.32
CA ALA A 441 7.47 -24.47 0.03
C ALA A 441 8.36 -25.53 0.71
N ASP A 442 7.78 -26.34 1.60
CA ASP A 442 8.48 -27.47 2.21
C ASP A 442 8.88 -28.51 1.15
N LEU A 443 8.01 -28.80 0.19
CA LEU A 443 8.31 -29.67 -0.95
C LEU A 443 9.51 -29.14 -1.77
N ILE A 444 9.47 -27.87 -2.18
CA ILE A 444 10.54 -27.25 -2.97
C ILE A 444 11.86 -27.26 -2.20
N CYS A 445 11.83 -26.94 -0.91
CA CYS A 445 13.03 -26.99 -0.07
C CYS A 445 13.62 -28.41 -0.02
N ASN A 446 12.79 -29.44 0.09
CA ASN A 446 13.25 -30.84 0.08
C ASN A 446 13.91 -31.24 -1.24
N ILE A 447 13.44 -30.70 -2.37
CA ILE A 447 14.07 -30.92 -3.68
C ILE A 447 15.44 -30.23 -3.72
N LEU A 448 15.50 -28.95 -3.36
CA LEU A 448 16.72 -28.14 -3.42
C LEU A 448 17.81 -28.65 -2.47
N MET A 449 17.48 -28.98 -1.22
CA MET A 449 18.47 -29.48 -0.25
C MET A 449 19.15 -30.78 -0.67
N LYS A 450 18.48 -31.62 -1.47
CA LYS A 450 19.04 -32.88 -1.95
C LYS A 450 19.93 -32.72 -3.18
N HIS A 451 19.92 -31.55 -3.81
CA HIS A 451 20.60 -31.34 -5.08
C HIS A 451 22.05 -30.87 -4.89
N PRO A 452 23.05 -31.53 -5.48
CA PRO A 452 24.47 -31.27 -5.19
C PRO A 452 24.98 -29.88 -5.64
N LEU A 453 24.28 -29.23 -6.57
CA LEU A 453 24.64 -27.89 -7.05
C LEU A 453 24.22 -26.75 -6.11
N ILE A 454 23.37 -27.04 -5.11
CA ILE A 454 22.89 -26.02 -4.18
C ILE A 454 23.91 -25.83 -3.07
N LYS A 455 24.52 -24.64 -3.04
CA LYS A 455 25.52 -24.25 -2.06
C LYS A 455 24.89 -23.92 -0.71
N SER A 456 23.81 -23.14 -0.74
CA SER A 456 23.11 -22.66 0.46
C SER A 456 21.62 -22.55 0.17
N LEU A 457 20.80 -22.94 1.15
CA LEU A 457 19.34 -22.72 1.18
C LEU A 457 18.98 -21.88 2.41
N TYR A 458 18.15 -20.86 2.20
CA TYR A 458 17.65 -19.94 3.20
C TYR A 458 16.13 -20.12 3.29
N TYR A 459 15.69 -20.76 4.38
CA TYR A 459 14.29 -20.98 4.73
C TYR A 459 14.20 -21.05 6.26
N PRO A 460 13.18 -20.47 6.93
CA PRO A 460 13.18 -20.37 8.39
C PRO A 460 13.39 -21.71 9.11
N LYS A 461 12.86 -22.81 8.56
CA LYS A 461 13.01 -24.18 9.07
C LYS A 461 14.46 -24.70 9.12
N TYR A 462 15.34 -24.14 8.28
CA TYR A 462 16.74 -24.58 8.12
C TYR A 462 17.75 -23.47 8.44
N ASN A 463 17.29 -22.29 8.80
CA ASN A 463 18.14 -21.16 9.16
C ASN A 463 18.75 -21.39 10.56
N PRO A 464 20.02 -21.00 10.83
CA PRO A 464 20.57 -21.04 12.18
C PRO A 464 19.71 -20.33 13.24
N SER A 465 18.98 -19.28 12.86
CA SER A 465 18.05 -18.55 13.73
C SER A 465 16.67 -19.22 13.92
N ARG A 466 16.52 -20.48 13.51
CA ARG A 466 15.26 -21.24 13.58
C ARG A 466 14.62 -21.21 14.97
N GLU A 467 15.41 -21.30 16.04
CA GLU A 467 14.89 -21.31 17.41
C GLU A 467 14.06 -20.05 17.72
N HIS A 468 14.43 -18.90 17.15
CA HIS A 468 13.69 -17.66 17.29
C HIS A 468 12.38 -17.70 16.50
N TYR A 469 12.38 -18.29 15.29
CA TYR A 469 11.15 -18.54 14.52
C TYR A 469 10.19 -19.45 15.27
N ASP A 470 10.66 -20.61 15.72
CA ASP A 470 9.86 -21.62 16.42
C ASP A 470 9.28 -21.06 17.73
N ALA A 471 9.98 -20.15 18.40
CA ALA A 471 9.47 -19.46 19.59
C ALA A 471 8.26 -18.54 19.31
N CYS A 472 8.07 -18.09 18.07
CA CYS A 472 6.96 -17.24 17.64
C CYS A 472 5.96 -17.98 16.74
N ARG A 473 6.24 -19.24 16.36
CA ARG A 473 5.39 -20.02 15.45
C ARG A 473 4.09 -20.39 16.13
N THR A 474 2.97 -20.22 15.44
CA THR A 474 1.66 -20.64 15.94
C THR A 474 1.59 -22.17 15.99
N PRO A 475 0.69 -22.77 16.81
CA PRO A 475 0.63 -24.23 16.95
C PRO A 475 0.42 -24.99 15.63
N THR A 476 -0.31 -24.40 14.69
CA THR A 476 -0.58 -24.96 13.35
C THR A 476 0.21 -24.27 12.23
N GLY A 477 1.10 -23.34 12.58
CA GLY A 477 1.82 -22.50 11.62
C GLY A 477 2.90 -23.24 10.85
N GLY A 478 3.02 -22.98 9.56
CA GLY A 478 4.15 -23.42 8.73
C GLY A 478 5.35 -22.47 8.83
N TYR A 479 6.29 -22.60 7.90
CA TYR A 479 7.49 -21.73 7.83
C TYR A 479 7.42 -20.67 6.72
N GLY A 480 6.25 -20.51 6.09
CA GLY A 480 6.00 -19.51 5.05
C GLY A 480 6.33 -19.98 3.63
N GLY A 481 5.99 -19.12 2.67
CA GLY A 481 6.12 -19.38 1.22
C GLY A 481 7.32 -18.76 0.53
N LEU A 482 8.22 -18.12 1.27
CA LEU A 482 9.40 -17.48 0.71
C LEU A 482 10.61 -18.34 1.03
N LEU A 483 11.46 -18.59 0.06
CA LEU A 483 12.79 -19.18 0.25
C LEU A 483 13.80 -18.52 -0.69
N SER A 484 15.06 -18.59 -0.32
CA SER A 484 16.17 -18.15 -1.17
C SER A 484 17.24 -19.21 -1.23
N PHE A 485 17.99 -19.30 -2.32
CA PHE A 485 19.11 -20.23 -2.42
C PHE A 485 20.18 -19.72 -3.37
N VAL A 486 21.35 -20.33 -3.28
CA VAL A 486 22.55 -19.96 -4.05
C VAL A 486 23.16 -21.24 -4.61
N PHE A 487 23.55 -21.19 -5.89
CA PHE A 487 24.29 -22.26 -6.57
C PHE A 487 25.79 -22.18 -6.28
N ASN A 488 26.53 -23.25 -6.62
CA ASN A 488 27.99 -23.26 -6.52
C ASN A 488 28.64 -22.26 -7.50
N THR A 489 28.04 -22.06 -8.68
CA THR A 489 28.54 -21.12 -9.69
C THR A 489 27.45 -20.19 -10.23
N LYS A 490 27.86 -19.04 -10.77
CA LYS A 490 26.96 -18.09 -11.43
C LYS A 490 26.31 -18.68 -12.69
N ALA A 491 27.05 -19.49 -13.45
CA ALA A 491 26.54 -20.11 -14.67
C ALA A 491 25.34 -21.02 -14.37
N GLN A 492 25.44 -21.85 -13.32
CA GLN A 492 24.33 -22.68 -12.83
C GLN A 492 23.11 -21.84 -12.43
N ALA A 493 23.32 -20.72 -11.71
CA ALA A 493 22.22 -19.84 -11.31
C ALA A 493 21.50 -19.20 -12.51
N VAL A 494 22.25 -18.77 -13.52
CA VAL A 494 21.69 -18.22 -14.77
C VAL A 494 20.91 -19.29 -15.52
N ALA A 495 21.49 -20.47 -15.73
CA ALA A 495 20.83 -21.57 -16.44
C ALA A 495 19.55 -22.02 -15.75
N PHE A 496 19.56 -22.17 -14.42
CA PHE A 496 18.35 -22.45 -13.65
C PHE A 496 17.30 -21.36 -13.83
N PHE A 497 17.70 -20.09 -13.65
CA PHE A 497 16.76 -18.96 -13.72
C PHE A 497 16.14 -18.83 -15.11
N ASP A 498 16.91 -19.03 -16.18
CA ASP A 498 16.39 -18.95 -17.55
C ASP A 498 15.48 -20.14 -17.88
N ARG A 499 15.77 -21.32 -17.31
CA ARG A 499 14.99 -22.54 -17.58
C ARG A 499 13.71 -22.66 -16.75
N ILE A 500 13.69 -22.19 -15.50
CA ILE A 500 12.55 -22.41 -14.59
C ILE A 500 11.29 -21.71 -15.09
N GLU A 501 10.27 -22.51 -15.39
CA GLU A 501 8.99 -22.07 -15.95
C GLU A 501 8.05 -21.54 -14.86
N THR A 502 8.45 -20.48 -14.17
CA THR A 502 7.63 -19.75 -13.20
C THR A 502 7.51 -18.29 -13.64
N ALA A 503 6.52 -17.57 -13.13
CA ALA A 503 6.48 -16.13 -13.35
C ALA A 503 7.76 -15.47 -12.80
N LYS A 504 8.23 -14.40 -13.46
CA LYS A 504 9.43 -13.65 -13.05
C LYS A 504 9.01 -12.29 -12.53
N GLY A 505 9.44 -11.93 -11.33
CA GLY A 505 9.12 -10.62 -10.78
C GLY A 505 9.61 -10.38 -9.35
N PRO A 506 9.75 -9.12 -8.95
CA PRO A 506 10.32 -8.75 -7.65
C PRO A 506 9.34 -8.85 -6.48
N SER A 507 8.06 -9.17 -6.72
CA SER A 507 7.06 -9.32 -5.66
C SER A 507 7.10 -10.71 -5.01
N LEU A 508 6.16 -10.98 -4.11
CA LEU A 508 6.00 -12.23 -3.36
C LEU A 508 4.57 -12.38 -2.83
N GLY A 509 4.24 -13.56 -2.32
CA GLY A 509 2.96 -13.89 -1.70
C GLY A 509 1.80 -13.92 -2.71
N THR A 510 2.06 -14.43 -3.90
CA THR A 510 1.11 -14.49 -5.02
C THR A 510 0.45 -15.86 -5.11
N ASN A 511 -0.70 -15.96 -5.77
CA ASN A 511 -1.37 -17.25 -5.99
C ASN A 511 -0.57 -18.21 -6.90
N PHE A 512 0.44 -17.70 -7.60
CA PHE A 512 1.35 -18.44 -8.46
C PHE A 512 2.80 -18.20 -8.04
N THR A 513 3.69 -19.11 -8.39
CA THR A 513 5.09 -19.07 -8.02
C THR A 513 5.85 -17.99 -8.80
N LEU A 514 6.60 -17.17 -8.07
CA LEU A 514 7.48 -16.11 -8.58
C LEU A 514 8.94 -16.44 -8.31
N THR A 515 9.77 -16.36 -9.35
CA THR A 515 11.22 -16.48 -9.25
C THR A 515 11.88 -15.13 -9.54
N SER A 516 12.87 -14.77 -8.72
CA SER A 516 13.53 -13.46 -8.77
C SER A 516 15.04 -13.60 -8.52
N PRO A 517 15.92 -13.01 -9.35
CA PRO A 517 17.32 -12.78 -9.01
C PRO A 517 17.35 -11.54 -8.10
N TYR A 518 16.97 -11.73 -6.82
CA TYR A 518 16.54 -10.66 -5.93
C TYR A 518 17.57 -9.53 -5.82
N VAL A 519 18.84 -9.87 -5.62
CA VAL A 519 19.90 -8.90 -5.34
C VAL A 519 20.21 -8.07 -6.59
N LEU A 520 20.19 -8.70 -7.77
CA LEU A 520 20.34 -7.99 -9.04
C LEU A 520 19.16 -7.05 -9.34
N LEU A 521 17.94 -7.35 -8.87
CA LEU A 521 16.79 -6.48 -9.08
C LEU A 521 16.68 -5.36 -8.03
N ALA A 522 16.98 -5.65 -6.78
CA ALA A 522 16.77 -4.74 -5.65
C ALA A 522 18.00 -3.90 -5.29
N HIS A 523 19.21 -4.42 -5.54
CA HIS A 523 20.48 -3.85 -5.07
C HIS A 523 21.54 -3.81 -6.18
N PHE A 524 21.12 -3.67 -7.46
CA PHE A 524 22.03 -3.67 -8.61
C PHE A 524 23.21 -2.70 -8.45
N THR A 525 22.98 -1.54 -7.85
CA THR A 525 23.99 -0.49 -7.63
C THR A 525 24.70 -0.61 -6.27
N GLU A 526 24.36 -1.61 -5.46
CA GLU A 526 24.78 -1.77 -4.07
C GLU A 526 25.26 -3.21 -3.78
N LEU A 527 25.72 -3.95 -4.81
CA LEU A 527 26.04 -5.37 -4.70
C LEU A 527 27.13 -5.65 -3.64
N GLU A 528 28.19 -4.84 -3.61
CA GLU A 528 29.27 -4.99 -2.63
C GLU A 528 28.79 -4.74 -1.20
N TRP A 529 27.93 -3.74 -1.00
CA TRP A 529 27.33 -3.43 0.29
C TRP A 529 26.39 -4.56 0.75
N ALA A 530 25.54 -5.08 -0.14
CA ALA A 530 24.66 -6.21 0.18
C ALA A 530 25.46 -7.48 0.53
N ALA A 531 26.55 -7.74 -0.19
CA ALA A 531 27.43 -8.88 0.07
C ALA A 531 28.06 -8.85 1.47
N GLN A 532 28.33 -7.66 2.04
CA GLN A 532 28.83 -7.53 3.42
C GLN A 532 27.85 -8.07 4.48
N PHE A 533 26.55 -8.11 4.17
CA PHE A 533 25.51 -8.69 5.03
C PHE A 533 25.15 -10.13 4.67
N GLY A 534 25.95 -10.79 3.83
CA GLY A 534 25.73 -12.17 3.40
C GLY A 534 24.63 -12.31 2.35
N VAL A 535 24.34 -11.24 1.59
CA VAL A 535 23.32 -11.21 0.52
C VAL A 535 24.03 -11.20 -0.85
N PRO A 536 24.41 -12.38 -1.41
CA PRO A 536 25.22 -12.45 -2.62
C PRO A 536 24.42 -12.13 -3.89
N ALA A 537 25.09 -11.60 -4.92
CA ALA A 537 24.46 -11.18 -6.18
C ALA A 537 23.72 -12.33 -6.89
N GLU A 538 24.19 -13.56 -6.75
CA GLU A 538 23.66 -14.77 -7.38
C GLU A 538 22.46 -15.38 -6.65
N LEU A 539 21.98 -14.75 -5.57
CA LEU A 539 20.85 -15.26 -4.79
C LEU A 539 19.57 -15.28 -5.62
N ILE A 540 19.00 -16.48 -5.74
CA ILE A 540 17.68 -16.72 -6.34
C ILE A 540 16.66 -16.79 -5.21
N ARG A 541 15.60 -15.99 -5.33
CA ARG A 541 14.46 -16.00 -4.40
C ARG A 541 13.23 -16.57 -5.08
N ILE A 542 12.56 -17.50 -4.40
CA ILE A 542 11.30 -18.10 -4.82
C ILE A 542 10.22 -17.68 -3.83
N SER A 543 9.15 -17.09 -4.35
CA SER A 543 7.88 -16.96 -3.64
C SER A 543 6.93 -18.01 -4.20
N VAL A 544 6.68 -19.05 -3.42
CA VAL A 544 5.89 -20.22 -3.78
C VAL A 544 4.40 -19.86 -3.84
N GLY A 545 3.71 -20.40 -4.84
CA GLY A 545 2.28 -20.22 -5.08
C GLY A 545 1.45 -21.48 -4.82
N LEU A 546 0.28 -21.53 -5.46
CA LEU A 546 -0.76 -22.56 -5.26
C LEU A 546 -0.73 -23.68 -6.31
N GLU A 547 0.31 -23.75 -7.13
CA GLU A 547 0.43 -24.77 -8.17
C GLU A 547 0.33 -26.20 -7.60
N ASP A 548 0.03 -27.13 -8.51
CA ASP A 548 0.04 -28.56 -8.20
C ASP A 548 1.47 -29.03 -7.84
N GLU A 549 1.57 -30.00 -6.94
CA GLU A 549 2.86 -30.48 -6.45
C GLU A 549 3.70 -31.16 -7.54
N GLU A 550 3.06 -31.93 -8.42
CA GLU A 550 3.76 -32.62 -9.51
C GLU A 550 4.20 -31.63 -10.59
N ASP A 551 3.41 -30.60 -10.84
CA ASP A 551 3.78 -29.50 -11.72
C ASP A 551 5.00 -28.74 -11.18
N LEU A 552 5.01 -28.39 -9.88
CA LEU A 552 6.16 -27.76 -9.24
C LEU A 552 7.41 -28.66 -9.30
N LYS A 553 7.29 -29.95 -8.97
CA LYS A 553 8.39 -30.91 -9.07
C LYS A 553 8.97 -30.95 -10.48
N SER A 554 8.11 -31.05 -11.49
CA SER A 554 8.50 -31.12 -12.90
C SER A 554 9.27 -29.87 -13.34
N ARG A 555 8.75 -28.68 -13.00
CA ARG A 555 9.40 -27.39 -13.32
C ARG A 555 10.77 -27.27 -12.66
N PHE A 556 10.88 -27.60 -11.38
CA PHE A 556 12.15 -27.54 -10.65
C PHE A 556 13.15 -28.58 -11.15
N ALA A 557 12.71 -29.81 -11.46
CA ALA A 557 13.57 -30.84 -12.03
C ALA A 557 14.15 -30.43 -13.38
N ALA A 558 13.33 -29.86 -14.27
CA ALA A 558 13.78 -29.38 -15.57
C ALA A 558 14.80 -28.23 -15.44
N ALA A 559 14.58 -27.31 -14.50
CA ALA A 559 15.49 -26.19 -14.26
C ALA A 559 16.82 -26.61 -13.62
N LEU A 560 16.77 -27.56 -12.67
CA LEU A 560 17.97 -28.12 -12.06
C LEU A 560 18.82 -28.88 -13.08
N LYS A 561 18.20 -29.65 -13.97
CA LYS A 561 18.89 -30.32 -15.08
C LYS A 561 19.64 -29.33 -15.98
N ALA A 562 19.03 -28.21 -16.33
CA ALA A 562 19.71 -27.18 -17.12
C ALA A 562 20.90 -26.55 -16.37
N ALA A 563 20.82 -26.46 -15.04
CA ALA A 563 21.96 -26.01 -14.23
C ALA A 563 23.11 -27.02 -14.20
N GLU A 564 22.83 -28.33 -14.22
CA GLU A 564 23.85 -29.39 -14.35
C GLU A 564 24.59 -29.31 -15.68
N GLU A 565 23.86 -29.05 -16.76
CA GLU A 565 24.42 -28.92 -18.12
C GLU A 565 25.29 -27.66 -18.28
N ALA A 566 25.13 -26.64 -17.42
CA ALA A 566 25.91 -25.40 -17.48
C ALA A 566 27.33 -25.51 -16.88
N ASP A 567 27.64 -26.61 -16.20
CA ASP A 567 28.99 -26.96 -15.70
C ASP A 567 29.80 -27.80 -16.73
N SER A 568 29.15 -28.24 -17.81
CA SER A 568 29.72 -29.02 -18.92
C SER A 568 30.19 -28.10 -20.05
#